data_AF-A0A935V5P7-F1
#
_entry.id   AF-A0A935V5P7-F1
#
_cell.length_a   1.000
_cell.length_b   1.000
_cell.length_c   1.000
_cell.angle_alpha   90.00
_cell.angle_beta   90.00
_cell.angle_gamma   90.00
#
_symmetry.space_group_name_H-M   'P 1'
#
loop_
_entity.id
_entity.type
_entity.pdbx_description
1 polymer ?
#
loop_
_entity_poly.entity_id
_entity_poly.type
_entity_poly.pdbx_seq_one_letter_code
_entity_poly.pdbx_strand_id
1 'polypeptide(L)'
;MKPRSLAMQAFGPFANRETVDFTRLPEDSLFLIHGPTGAGKSTLFDGICFALYGDTSGGERQPREMRSHHAADTVQTEVELEFELGARRFRVKRIPEQERAALRGKDGLVKIPAKAELHEWNGTEWTLLASRSGEVTAQVEGLLGFEAAQFRQVIMLPQNQFRELLAADSRSAKKSSKPCSARCNASNCRNSFNPPLAPWKHRRPRPGSVARRCTSKRKSPPTRN
;
A
#
# COMPACT_ATOMS: atom_id res chain seq x y z
N MET A 1 -2.61 -0.24 -2.16
CA MET A 1 -1.71 -0.74 -1.11
C MET A 1 -1.88 0.15 0.11
N LYS A 2 -2.06 -0.42 1.30
CA LYS A 2 -2.14 0.33 2.56
C LYS A 2 -1.05 -0.18 3.51
N PRO A 3 -0.05 0.62 3.89
CA PRO A 3 0.95 0.19 4.86
C PRO A 3 0.31 0.02 6.24
N ARG A 4 0.73 -1.01 6.97
CA ARG A 4 0.28 -1.33 8.33
C ARG A 4 1.36 -1.02 9.34
N SER A 5 2.55 -1.57 9.13
CA SER A 5 3.70 -1.37 10.01
C SER A 5 4.97 -1.35 9.19
N LEU A 6 5.91 -0.49 9.54
CA LEU A 6 7.26 -0.48 9.02
C LEU A 6 8.25 -0.53 10.19
N ALA A 7 9.02 -1.61 10.28
CA ALA A 7 10.12 -1.72 11.20
C ALA A 7 11.45 -1.60 10.47
N MET A 8 12.36 -0.78 10.99
CA MET A 8 13.70 -0.55 10.45
C MET A 8 14.71 -0.72 11.59
N GLN A 9 15.77 -1.49 11.35
CA GLN A 9 16.85 -1.69 12.31
C GLN A 9 18.19 -1.42 11.66
N ALA A 10 19.06 -0.67 12.35
CA ALA A 10 20.40 -0.31 11.89
C ALA A 10 20.40 0.22 10.44
N PHE A 11 19.44 1.08 10.12
CA PHE A 11 19.13 1.55 8.76
C PHE A 11 19.08 3.08 8.72
N GLY A 12 19.90 3.69 7.85
CA GLY A 12 20.07 5.14 7.73
C GLY A 12 20.50 5.80 9.05
N PRO A 13 19.78 6.81 9.57
CA PRO A 13 20.10 7.43 10.85
C PRO A 13 19.61 6.62 12.06
N PHE A 14 18.85 5.54 11.86
CA PHE A 14 18.31 4.73 12.96
C PHE A 14 19.31 3.64 13.37
N ALA A 15 19.94 3.82 14.54
CA ALA A 15 20.87 2.84 15.10
C ALA A 15 20.15 1.60 15.67
N ASN A 16 18.99 1.82 16.31
CA ASN A 16 18.17 0.79 16.95
C ASN A 16 17.01 0.36 16.04
N ARG A 17 16.19 -0.59 16.53
CA ARG A 17 14.95 -0.98 15.87
C ARG A 17 13.87 0.05 16.15
N GLU A 18 13.45 0.76 15.13
CA GLU A 18 12.33 1.69 15.16
C GLU A 18 11.15 1.10 14.40
N THR A 19 9.95 1.16 14.98
CA THR A 19 8.72 0.64 14.36
C THR A 19 7.69 1.76 14.23
N VAL A 20 7.26 2.02 13.00
CA VAL A 20 6.18 2.95 12.69
C VAL A 20 4.91 2.17 12.44
N ASP A 21 3.94 2.34 13.34
CA ASP A 21 2.62 1.71 13.25
C ASP A 21 1.62 2.66 12.58
N PHE A 22 1.31 2.39 11.32
CA PHE A 22 0.33 3.15 10.52
C PHE A 22 -1.12 2.79 10.88
N THR A 23 -1.34 1.72 11.64
CA THR A 23 -2.70 1.27 12.04
C THR A 23 -3.31 2.19 13.10
N ARG A 24 -2.48 2.97 13.78
CA ARG A 24 -2.88 3.99 14.75
C ARG A 24 -3.46 5.23 14.07
N LEU A 25 -3.22 5.39 12.76
CA LEU A 25 -3.78 6.48 11.98
C LEU A 25 -5.21 6.13 11.57
N PRO A 26 -6.17 7.08 11.67
CA PRO A 26 -7.52 6.88 11.16
C PRO A 26 -7.54 6.53 9.67
N GLU A 27 -8.57 5.82 9.22
CA GLU A 27 -8.76 5.58 7.79
C GLU A 27 -8.90 6.91 7.03
N ASP A 28 -8.32 6.96 5.83
CA ASP A 28 -8.30 8.14 4.95
C ASP A 28 -7.74 9.44 5.58
N SER A 29 -6.89 9.31 6.59
CA SER A 29 -6.26 10.47 7.25
C SER A 29 -5.05 11.02 6.48
N LEU A 30 -5.01 12.35 6.38
CA LEU A 30 -3.80 13.07 5.99
C LEU A 30 -2.93 13.27 7.24
N PHE A 31 -1.67 12.83 7.18
CA PHE A 31 -0.71 12.98 8.26
C PHE A 31 0.55 13.68 7.78
N LEU A 32 1.20 14.40 8.70
CA LEU A 32 2.44 15.13 8.45
C LEU A 32 3.59 14.49 9.21
N ILE A 33 4.63 14.07 8.49
CA ILE A 33 5.91 13.68 9.09
C ILE A 33 6.79 14.94 9.15
N HIS A 34 6.96 15.50 10.34
CA HIS A 34 7.82 16.66 10.57
C HIS A 34 9.05 16.30 11.41
N GLY A 35 10.10 17.09 11.28
CA GLY A 35 11.35 16.91 12.03
C GLY A 35 12.50 17.67 11.38
N PRO A 36 13.67 17.79 12.03
CA PRO A 36 14.82 18.50 11.47
C PRO A 36 15.37 17.78 10.22
N THR A 37 16.12 18.50 9.39
CA THR A 37 16.85 17.90 8.26
C THR A 37 17.84 16.87 8.81
N GLY A 38 17.91 15.68 8.20
CA GLY A 38 18.72 14.57 8.70
C GLY A 38 18.04 13.66 9.73
N ALA A 39 16.82 13.99 10.21
CA ALA A 39 16.08 13.14 11.15
C ALA A 39 15.60 11.79 10.60
N GLY A 40 15.90 11.45 9.34
CA GLY A 40 15.48 10.18 8.74
C GLY A 40 14.10 10.18 8.08
N LYS A 41 13.50 11.34 7.82
CA LYS A 41 12.21 11.44 7.10
C LYS A 41 12.28 10.76 5.72
N SER A 42 13.31 11.05 4.95
CA SER A 42 13.55 10.38 3.66
C SER A 42 13.86 8.90 3.85
N THR A 43 14.55 8.53 4.93
CA THR A 43 14.88 7.14 5.25
C THR A 43 13.64 6.29 5.51
N LEU A 44 12.57 6.85 6.05
CA LEU A 44 11.29 6.15 6.18
C LEU A 44 10.79 5.67 4.81
N PHE A 45 10.83 6.55 3.81
CA PHE A 45 10.42 6.25 2.44
C PHE A 45 11.41 5.30 1.74
N ASP A 46 12.71 5.46 1.99
CA ASP A 46 13.72 4.50 1.57
C ASP A 46 13.46 3.10 2.13
N GLY A 47 13.03 3.01 3.39
CA GLY A 47 12.70 1.75 4.06
C GLY A 47 11.52 1.03 3.39
N ILE A 48 10.46 1.76 3.05
CA ILE A 48 9.30 1.20 2.32
C ILE A 48 9.76 0.65 0.96
N CYS A 49 10.54 1.44 0.21
CA CYS A 49 11.02 1.02 -1.12
C CYS A 49 11.97 -0.16 -1.03
N PHE A 50 12.87 -0.14 -0.05
CA PHE A 50 13.82 -1.22 0.16
C PHE A 50 13.08 -2.50 0.54
N ALA A 51 12.09 -2.44 1.43
CA ALA A 51 11.29 -3.62 1.77
C ALA A 51 10.60 -4.20 0.53
N LEU A 52 9.91 -3.38 -0.26
CA LEU A 52 9.17 -3.84 -1.43
C LEU A 52 10.06 -4.35 -2.56
N TYR A 53 11.03 -3.54 -3.00
CA TYR A 53 11.79 -3.77 -4.23
C TYR A 53 13.25 -4.17 -4.01
N GLY A 54 13.77 -4.00 -2.80
CA GLY A 54 15.19 -4.20 -2.51
C GLY A 54 16.08 -3.07 -3.00
N ASP A 55 15.50 -1.90 -3.27
CA ASP A 55 16.20 -0.71 -3.77
C ASP A 55 15.70 0.56 -3.04
N THR A 56 16.50 1.62 -3.00
CA THR A 56 16.22 2.84 -2.21
C THR A 56 15.28 3.82 -2.93
N SER A 57 14.72 4.83 -2.26
CA SER A 57 13.73 5.73 -2.88
C SER A 57 14.33 6.61 -3.99
N GLY A 58 15.62 6.94 -3.91
CA GLY A 58 16.32 7.80 -4.87
C GLY A 58 17.00 7.04 -6.03
N GLY A 59 17.13 5.71 -5.96
CA GLY A 59 17.87 4.91 -6.96
C GLY A 59 19.39 5.18 -7.04
N GLU A 60 19.89 6.21 -6.37
CA GLU A 60 21.32 6.56 -6.32
C GLU A 60 22.10 5.80 -5.24
N ARG A 61 21.44 5.38 -4.17
CA ARG A 61 22.08 4.71 -3.03
C ARG A 61 21.89 3.21 -3.10
N GLN A 62 22.98 2.47 -2.97
CA GLN A 62 22.87 1.02 -2.88
C GLN A 62 22.36 0.62 -1.49
N PRO A 63 21.53 -0.43 -1.37
CA PRO A 63 21.02 -0.88 -0.07
C PRO A 63 22.10 -1.18 0.99
N ARG A 64 23.29 -1.61 0.56
CA ARG A 64 24.46 -1.82 1.43
C ARG A 64 24.95 -0.53 2.11
N GLU A 65 24.80 0.61 1.43
CA GLU A 65 25.19 1.94 1.93
C GLU A 65 24.16 2.52 2.89
N MET A 66 23.00 1.86 3.03
CA MET A 66 21.96 2.27 3.97
C MET A 66 22.16 1.68 5.37
N ARG A 67 23.21 0.88 5.62
CA ARG A 67 23.55 0.46 6.98
C ARG A 67 23.93 1.69 7.81
N SER A 68 23.33 1.82 9.00
CA SER A 68 23.62 2.94 9.89
C SER A 68 25.03 2.84 10.47
N HIS A 69 25.82 3.92 10.34
CA HIS A 69 27.14 4.04 10.98
C HIS A 69 27.05 4.21 12.51
N HIS A 70 25.86 4.52 13.04
CA HIS A 70 25.63 4.68 14.47
C HIS A 70 25.20 3.36 15.14
N ALA A 71 24.89 2.33 14.36
CA ALA A 71 24.53 1.01 14.89
C ALA A 71 25.79 0.26 15.34
N ALA A 72 25.68 -0.48 16.44
CA ALA A 72 26.76 -1.36 16.87
C ALA A 72 27.06 -2.43 15.78
N ASP A 73 28.33 -2.79 15.65
CA ASP A 73 28.78 -3.79 14.66
C ASP A 73 28.16 -5.17 14.87
N THR A 74 27.57 -5.42 16.04
CA THR A 74 26.87 -6.67 16.36
C THR A 74 25.42 -6.67 15.87
N VAL A 75 24.83 -5.51 15.56
CA VAL A 75 23.41 -5.39 15.17
C VAL A 75 23.27 -5.61 13.67
N GLN A 76 22.32 -6.48 13.29
CA GLN A 76 21.99 -6.74 11.89
C GLN A 76 21.07 -5.64 11.37
N THR A 77 21.38 -5.12 10.19
CA THR A 77 20.50 -4.25 9.44
C THR A 77 19.37 -5.07 8.83
N GLU A 78 18.13 -4.71 9.11
CA GLU A 78 16.94 -5.34 8.52
C GLU A 78 15.79 -4.34 8.41
N VAL A 79 14.92 -4.57 7.43
CA VAL A 79 13.70 -3.79 7.24
C VAL A 79 12.54 -4.75 7.03
N GLU A 80 11.44 -4.51 7.72
CA GLU A 80 10.21 -5.29 7.64
C GLU A 80 9.03 -4.35 7.38
N LEU A 81 8.27 -4.65 6.33
CA LEU A 81 7.07 -3.91 5.97
C LEU A 81 5.88 -4.86 5.95
N GLU A 82 4.84 -4.50 6.70
CA GLU A 82 3.51 -5.10 6.60
C GLU A 82 2.58 -4.18 5.83
N PHE A 83 1.83 -4.74 4.89
CA PHE A 83 0.87 -3.97 4.11
C PHE A 83 -0.34 -4.81 3.69
N GLU A 84 -1.41 -4.10 3.35
CA GLU A 84 -2.67 -4.66 2.87
C GLU A 84 -2.91 -4.34 1.38
N LEU A 85 -3.42 -5.32 0.65
CA LEU A 85 -3.95 -5.19 -0.71
C LEU A 85 -5.37 -5.74 -0.74
N GLY A 86 -6.35 -4.84 -0.62
CA GLY A 86 -7.74 -5.23 -0.40
C GLY A 86 -7.84 -5.99 0.92
N ALA A 87 -8.41 -7.20 0.89
CA ALA A 87 -8.54 -8.06 2.07
C ALA A 87 -7.27 -8.89 2.39
N ARG A 88 -6.26 -8.87 1.52
CA ARG A 88 -5.04 -9.69 1.67
C ARG A 88 -3.97 -8.92 2.44
N ARG A 89 -3.26 -9.61 3.34
CA ARG A 89 -2.18 -9.05 4.16
C ARG A 89 -0.86 -9.71 3.81
N PHE A 90 0.16 -8.89 3.66
CA PHE A 90 1.51 -9.32 3.32
C PHE A 90 2.53 -8.77 4.29
N ARG A 91 3.60 -9.52 4.50
CA ARG A 91 4.78 -9.10 5.25
C ARG A 91 6.00 -9.36 4.39
N VAL A 92 6.78 -8.33 4.14
CA VAL A 92 8.07 -8.43 3.45
C VAL A 92 9.17 -8.08 4.43
N LYS A 93 10.13 -8.98 4.58
CA LYS A 93 11.34 -8.76 5.36
C LYS A 93 12.56 -8.81 4.45
N ARG A 94 13.42 -7.80 4.51
CA ARG A 94 14.69 -7.77 3.77
C ARG A 94 15.87 -7.46 4.66
N ILE A 95 16.97 -8.13 4.36
CA ILE A 95 18.27 -7.96 4.98
C ILE A 95 19.23 -7.61 3.84
N PRO A 96 19.84 -6.40 3.82
CA PRO A 96 20.84 -6.07 2.83
C PRO A 96 22.12 -6.87 3.07
N GLU A 97 22.93 -7.02 2.02
CA GLU A 97 24.31 -7.50 2.17
C GLU A 97 25.08 -6.57 3.09
N GLN A 98 25.73 -7.14 4.11
CA GLN A 98 26.43 -6.37 5.13
C GLN A 98 27.54 -7.19 5.78
N GLU A 99 28.48 -6.49 6.41
CA GLU A 99 29.48 -7.09 7.29
C GLU A 99 29.10 -6.78 8.74
N ARG A 100 29.22 -7.78 9.60
CA ARG A 100 28.79 -7.70 11.00
C ARG A 100 29.78 -8.43 11.89
N ALA A 101 30.05 -7.93 13.09
CA ALA A 101 30.86 -8.63 14.07
C ALA A 101 30.23 -9.99 14.44
N ALA A 102 31.06 -11.03 14.57
CA ALA A 102 30.58 -12.36 14.95
C ALA A 102 29.92 -12.35 16.35
N LEU A 103 28.80 -13.06 16.53
CA LEU A 103 28.06 -13.11 17.79
C LEU A 103 28.68 -14.02 18.86
N ARG A 104 29.60 -14.91 18.47
CA ARG A 104 30.16 -15.95 19.35
C ARG A 104 31.66 -16.11 19.13
N GLY A 105 32.46 -15.45 19.97
CA GLY A 105 33.86 -15.81 20.27
C GLY A 105 34.85 -15.84 19.10
N LYS A 106 34.52 -15.24 17.95
CA LYS A 106 35.47 -15.02 16.86
C LYS A 106 35.70 -13.54 16.71
N ASP A 107 36.93 -13.10 16.92
CA ASP A 107 37.36 -11.76 16.49
C ASP A 107 37.29 -11.74 14.95
N GLY A 108 36.48 -10.84 14.40
CA GLY A 108 36.37 -10.67 12.95
C GLY A 108 34.98 -10.28 12.46
N LEU A 109 34.97 -9.70 11.25
CA LEU A 109 33.76 -9.36 10.49
C LEU A 109 33.26 -10.59 9.74
N VAL A 110 31.96 -10.86 9.83
CA VAL A 110 31.25 -11.91 9.08
C VAL A 110 30.43 -11.24 7.99
N LYS A 111 30.63 -11.70 6.76
CA LYS A 111 29.81 -11.29 5.61
C LYS A 111 28.45 -11.99 5.66
N ILE A 112 27.39 -11.19 5.71
CA ILE A 112 26.00 -11.65 5.66
C ILE A 112 25.47 -11.36 4.25
N PRO A 113 25.06 -12.40 3.50
CA PRO A 113 24.48 -12.18 2.17
C PRO A 113 23.10 -11.54 2.28
N ALA A 114 22.69 -10.84 1.22
CA ALA A 114 21.35 -10.29 1.14
C ALA A 114 20.29 -11.40 1.22
N LYS A 115 19.21 -11.17 1.99
CA LYS A 115 18.07 -12.08 2.13
C LYS A 115 16.77 -11.29 1.97
N ALA A 116 15.74 -11.95 1.46
CA ALA A 116 14.40 -11.39 1.38
C ALA A 116 13.37 -12.49 1.56
N GLU A 117 12.31 -12.20 2.31
CA GLU A 117 11.22 -13.13 2.53
C GLU A 117 9.89 -12.38 2.35
N LEU A 118 8.98 -12.97 1.58
CA LEU A 118 7.61 -12.50 1.40
C LEU A 118 6.68 -13.54 2.03
N HIS A 119 5.81 -13.07 2.91
CA HIS A 119 4.79 -13.88 3.54
C HIS A 119 3.39 -13.30 3.26
N GLU A 120 2.40 -14.16 3.20
CA GLU A 120 0.98 -13.81 3.15
C GLU A 120 0.26 -14.36 4.38
N TRP A 121 -0.63 -13.56 4.96
CA TRP A 121 -1.47 -13.98 6.07
C TRP A 121 -2.65 -14.80 5.55
N ASN A 122 -2.77 -16.04 5.98
CA ASN A 122 -3.88 -16.93 5.57
C ASN A 122 -5.12 -16.82 6.48
N GLY A 123 -5.06 -15.99 7.53
CA GLY A 123 -6.09 -15.86 8.56
C GLY A 123 -5.62 -16.32 9.94
N THR A 124 -4.70 -17.30 9.97
CA THR A 124 -4.21 -17.92 11.21
C THR A 124 -2.70 -17.78 11.37
N GLU A 125 -1.94 -17.88 10.28
CA GLU A 125 -0.47 -17.82 10.29
C GLU A 125 0.07 -17.13 9.03
N TRP A 126 1.37 -16.82 9.08
CA TRP A 126 2.12 -16.27 7.96
C TRP A 126 2.66 -17.41 7.09
N THR A 127 2.17 -17.52 5.86
CA THR A 127 2.64 -18.50 4.88
C THR A 127 3.75 -17.87 4.02
N LEU A 128 4.90 -18.53 3.93
CA LEU A 128 6.01 -18.10 3.08
C LEU A 128 5.64 -18.28 1.59
N LEU A 129 5.68 -17.18 0.83
CA LEU A 129 5.45 -17.17 -0.61
C LEU A 129 6.74 -17.22 -1.42
N ALA A 130 7.79 -16.52 -0.97
CA ALA A 130 9.08 -16.46 -1.64
C ALA A 130 10.20 -16.12 -0.64
N SER A 131 11.39 -16.68 -0.85
CA SER A 131 12.57 -16.50 0.03
C SER A 131 13.83 -16.06 -0.71
N ARG A 132 13.78 -15.91 -2.03
CA ARG A 132 14.87 -15.36 -2.85
C ARG A 132 14.59 -13.93 -3.23
N SER A 133 15.59 -13.06 -3.13
CA SER A 133 15.45 -11.62 -3.39
C SER A 133 14.81 -11.29 -4.75
N GLY A 134 15.21 -11.98 -5.82
CA GLY A 134 14.61 -11.78 -7.15
C GLY A 134 13.17 -12.25 -7.24
N GLU A 135 12.84 -13.40 -6.64
CA GLU A 135 11.47 -13.94 -6.61
C GLU A 135 10.54 -13.05 -5.77
N VAL A 136 11.03 -12.55 -4.63
CA VAL A 136 10.28 -11.60 -3.79
C VAL A 136 9.98 -10.32 -4.56
N THR A 137 10.97 -9.73 -5.24
CA THR A 137 10.74 -8.53 -6.07
C THR A 137 9.71 -8.81 -7.17
N ALA A 138 9.86 -9.91 -7.92
CA ALA A 138 8.92 -10.26 -8.99
C ALA A 138 7.48 -10.49 -8.49
N GLN A 139 7.33 -11.13 -7.32
CA GLN A 139 6.02 -11.31 -6.68
C GLN A 139 5.42 -9.97 -6.24
N VAL A 140 6.22 -9.09 -5.63
CA VAL A 140 5.76 -7.76 -5.21
C VAL A 140 5.35 -6.92 -6.42
N GLU A 141 6.12 -6.94 -7.51
CA GLU A 141 5.77 -6.27 -8.78
C GLU A 141 4.48 -6.82 -9.37
N GLY A 142 4.27 -8.15 -9.33
CA GLY A 142 3.03 -8.78 -9.77
C GLY A 142 1.81 -8.42 -8.91
N LEU A 143 2.00 -8.28 -7.59
CA LEU A 143 0.95 -7.91 -6.64
C LEU A 143 0.56 -6.44 -6.73
N LEU A 144 1.54 -5.54 -6.84
CA LEU A 144 1.33 -4.10 -6.88
C LEU A 144 1.03 -3.58 -8.30
N GLY A 145 1.51 -4.27 -9.33
CA GLY A 145 1.39 -3.85 -10.72
C GLY A 145 2.35 -2.72 -11.11
N PHE A 146 3.33 -2.41 -10.27
CA PHE A 146 4.31 -1.34 -10.48
C PHE A 146 5.73 -1.87 -10.29
N GLU A 147 6.60 -1.52 -11.23
CA GLU A 147 8.05 -1.65 -11.08
C GLU A 147 8.57 -0.60 -10.08
N ALA A 148 9.77 -0.82 -9.52
CA ALA A 148 10.37 0.08 -8.53
C ALA A 148 10.39 1.56 -8.97
N ALA A 149 10.77 1.83 -10.23
CA ALA A 149 10.81 3.19 -10.78
C ALA A 149 9.43 3.84 -10.88
N GLN A 150 8.39 3.06 -11.23
CA GLN A 150 7.01 3.55 -11.33
C GLN A 150 6.42 3.80 -9.94
N PHE A 151 6.69 2.89 -8.99
CA PHE A 151 6.29 3.05 -7.60
C PHE A 151 6.86 4.35 -7.03
N ARG A 152 8.15 4.62 -7.27
CA ARG A 152 8.78 5.88 -6.88
C ARG A 152 8.00 7.06 -7.45
N GLN A 153 7.82 7.14 -8.77
CA GLN A 153 7.17 8.29 -9.40
C GLN A 153 5.72 8.54 -8.95
N VAL A 154 4.96 7.48 -8.67
CA VAL A 154 3.51 7.57 -8.38
C VAL A 154 3.24 7.74 -6.88
N ILE A 155 3.97 7.02 -6.03
CA ILE A 155 3.67 6.94 -4.59
C ILE A 155 4.57 7.87 -3.78
N MET A 156 5.75 8.22 -4.27
CA MET A 156 6.65 9.17 -3.64
C MET A 156 6.86 10.35 -4.58
N LEU A 157 6.53 11.56 -4.17
CA LEU A 157 6.95 12.75 -4.91
C LEU A 157 8.23 13.27 -4.26
N PRO A 158 9.43 12.80 -4.64
CA PRO A 158 10.65 13.31 -4.06
C PRO A 158 10.77 14.81 -4.36
N GLN A 159 11.25 15.56 -3.38
CA GLN A 159 11.46 17.00 -3.52
C GLN A 159 12.38 17.24 -4.73
N ASN A 160 11.97 18.14 -5.63
CA ASN A 160 12.54 18.49 -6.94
C ASN A 160 12.08 17.69 -8.19
N GLN A 161 11.52 16.48 -8.08
CA GLN A 161 11.08 15.72 -9.28
C GLN A 161 9.63 16.00 -9.70
N PHE A 162 8.88 16.80 -8.93
CA PHE A 162 7.53 17.23 -9.31
C PHE A 162 7.53 18.00 -10.65
N ARG A 163 8.59 18.75 -10.93
CA ARG A 163 8.74 19.49 -12.20
C ARG A 163 8.87 18.54 -13.39
N GLU A 164 9.55 17.41 -13.23
CA GLU A 164 9.69 16.39 -14.29
C GLU A 164 8.37 15.67 -14.56
N LEU A 165 7.58 15.40 -13.51
CA LEU A 165 6.25 14.83 -13.66
C LEU A 165 5.32 15.78 -14.44
N LEU A 166 5.41 17.09 -14.20
CA LEU A 166 4.65 18.10 -14.95
C LEU A 166 5.22 18.39 -16.34
N ALA A 167 6.53 18.23 -16.54
CA ALA A 167 7.23 18.44 -17.80
C ALA A 167 7.30 17.18 -18.70
N ALA A 168 6.73 16.07 -18.25
CA ALA A 168 6.67 14.84 -19.02
C ALA A 168 5.79 15.04 -20.27
N ASP A 169 6.44 15.36 -21.38
CA ASP A 169 5.80 15.47 -22.68
C ASP A 169 5.08 14.16 -23.06
N SER A 170 3.99 14.28 -23.81
CA SER A 170 3.04 13.20 -24.19
C SER A 170 3.64 11.88 -24.73
N ARG A 171 4.94 11.85 -25.04
CA ARG A 171 5.70 10.65 -25.44
C ARG A 171 6.30 9.85 -24.27
N SER A 172 6.72 10.48 -23.17
CA SER A 172 7.20 9.77 -21.95
C SER A 172 6.04 9.40 -21.02
N ALA A 173 4.95 10.18 -21.01
CA ALA A 173 3.70 9.88 -20.30
C ALA A 173 3.04 8.56 -20.74
N LYS A 174 3.25 8.10 -21.99
CA LYS A 174 2.74 6.81 -22.48
C LYS A 174 3.44 5.59 -21.89
N LYS A 175 4.66 5.73 -21.35
CA LYS A 175 5.40 4.62 -20.73
C LYS A 175 5.03 4.46 -19.25
N SER A 176 4.66 5.55 -18.58
CA SER A 176 4.23 5.60 -17.18
C SER A 176 2.71 5.43 -16.99
N SER A 177 1.88 5.77 -17.98
CA SER A 177 0.43 5.53 -17.96
C SER A 177 0.04 4.28 -18.76
N LYS A 178 0.53 3.10 -18.36
CA LYS A 178 -0.34 1.93 -18.58
C LYS A 178 -1.52 2.11 -17.63
N PRO A 179 -2.77 2.13 -18.12
CA PRO A 179 -3.90 2.36 -17.25
C PRO A 179 -3.84 1.33 -16.12
N CYS A 180 -4.08 1.79 -14.91
CA CYS A 180 -4.54 1.00 -13.78
C CYS A 180 -5.93 0.42 -14.11
N SER A 181 -6.08 -0.20 -15.29
CA SER A 181 -7.22 -1.01 -15.65
C SER A 181 -6.96 -2.35 -15.00
N ALA A 182 -7.65 -2.57 -13.89
CA ALA A 182 -7.91 -3.89 -13.36
C ALA A 182 -8.08 -4.86 -14.53
N ARG A 183 -7.21 -5.87 -14.61
CA ARG A 183 -7.34 -6.96 -15.56
C ARG A 183 -8.47 -7.87 -15.07
N CYS A 184 -9.70 -7.35 -15.12
CA CYS A 184 -10.92 -8.15 -15.09
C CYS A 184 -10.96 -8.88 -16.43
N ASN A 185 -10.69 -10.19 -16.39
CA ASN A 185 -10.78 -11.05 -17.56
C ASN A 185 -12.26 -11.13 -17.99
N ALA A 186 -12.66 -10.29 -18.93
CA ALA A 186 -14.02 -10.18 -19.45
C ALA A 186 -14.47 -11.38 -20.32
N SER A 187 -13.76 -12.51 -20.25
CA SER A 187 -14.07 -13.75 -20.95
C SER A 187 -14.81 -14.78 -20.09
N ASN A 188 -14.94 -14.59 -18.77
CA ASN A 188 -15.61 -15.57 -17.90
C ASN A 188 -16.79 -15.05 -17.05
N CYS A 189 -17.29 -13.84 -17.32
CA CYS A 189 -18.46 -13.26 -16.63
C CYS A 189 -19.72 -13.20 -17.52
N ARG A 190 -19.87 -14.13 -18.48
CA ARG A 190 -21.02 -14.14 -19.41
C ARG A 190 -22.15 -15.11 -19.08
N ASN A 191 -22.05 -15.92 -18.01
CA ASN A 191 -23.02 -17.00 -17.75
C ASN A 191 -23.72 -17.00 -16.38
N SER A 192 -23.74 -15.90 -15.63
CA SER A 192 -24.74 -15.77 -14.56
C SER A 192 -25.26 -14.33 -14.52
N PHE A 193 -26.56 -14.20 -14.23
CA PHE A 193 -27.40 -13.00 -14.32
C PHE A 193 -28.05 -12.72 -15.67
N ASN A 194 -29.13 -13.45 -15.92
CA ASN A 194 -30.22 -13.00 -16.77
C ASN A 194 -31.47 -12.77 -15.89
N PRO A 195 -31.89 -11.52 -15.63
CA PRO A 195 -33.28 -11.22 -15.33
C PRO A 195 -33.96 -10.60 -16.58
N PRO A 196 -35.24 -10.90 -16.86
CA PRO A 196 -35.90 -10.46 -18.07
C PRO A 196 -36.22 -8.96 -18.03
N LEU A 197 -35.85 -8.26 -19.09
CA LEU A 197 -36.23 -6.86 -19.35
C LEU A 197 -37.70 -6.78 -19.75
N ALA A 198 -38.53 -6.15 -18.92
CA ALA A 198 -39.85 -5.66 -19.29
C ALA A 198 -39.75 -4.21 -19.85
N PRO A 199 -40.48 -3.85 -20.92
CA PRO A 199 -40.32 -2.56 -21.60
C PRO A 199 -41.03 -1.41 -20.88
N TRP A 200 -40.29 -0.36 -20.55
CA TRP A 200 -40.83 0.90 -20.02
C TRP A 200 -41.49 1.72 -21.13
N LYS A 201 -42.83 1.72 -21.17
CA LYS A 201 -43.63 2.70 -21.93
C LYS A 201 -43.95 3.91 -21.05
N HIS A 202 -43.53 5.09 -21.49
CA HIS A 202 -43.94 6.39 -20.97
C HIS A 202 -45.48 6.52 -20.96
N ARG A 203 -46.09 6.62 -19.77
CA ARG A 203 -47.49 7.06 -19.58
C ARG A 203 -47.50 8.54 -19.20
N ARG A 204 -48.07 9.37 -20.08
CA ARG A 204 -48.52 10.73 -19.75
C ARG A 204 -49.78 10.65 -18.87
N PRO A 205 -49.98 11.51 -17.85
CA PRO A 205 -51.26 11.66 -17.19
C PRO A 205 -52.21 12.51 -18.04
N ARG A 206 -53.48 12.09 -18.16
CA ARG A 206 -54.59 12.86 -18.75
C ARG A 206 -55.39 13.58 -17.66
N PRO A 207 -56.12 14.66 -18.00
CA PRO A 207 -56.53 15.71 -17.07
C PRO A 207 -57.81 15.38 -16.30
N GLY A 208 -57.99 16.09 -15.18
CA GLY A 208 -59.13 15.97 -14.28
C GLY A 208 -60.42 16.66 -14.77
N SER A 209 -61.55 16.16 -14.27
CA SER A 209 -62.84 16.85 -14.22
C SER A 209 -63.69 16.34 -13.05
N VAL A 210 -63.77 17.18 -12.01
CA VAL A 210 -64.88 17.54 -11.10
C VAL A 210 -66.14 16.65 -11.01
N ALA A 211 -66.51 16.23 -9.78
CA ALA A 211 -67.87 16.31 -9.15
C ALA A 211 -67.84 15.67 -7.74
N ARG A 212 -67.88 16.45 -6.64
CA ARG A 212 -69.02 16.85 -5.77
C ARG A 212 -69.67 15.77 -4.87
N ARG A 213 -69.66 16.06 -3.55
CA ARG A 213 -70.58 15.68 -2.44
C ARG A 213 -70.53 14.21 -1.98
N CYS A 214 -70.69 13.84 -0.71
CA CYS A 214 -71.51 14.39 0.38
C CYS A 214 -70.85 14.19 1.76
N THR A 215 -71.00 15.20 2.62
CA THR A 215 -70.79 15.15 4.06
C THR A 215 -71.96 14.48 4.80
N SER A 216 -71.70 13.59 5.75
CA SER A 216 -72.54 13.38 6.94
C SER A 216 -71.65 12.87 8.09
N LYS A 217 -71.34 13.69 9.11
CA LYS A 217 -72.01 13.80 10.40
C LYS A 217 -72.34 12.46 11.08
N ARG A 218 -71.57 12.13 12.14
CA ARG A 218 -72.01 11.64 13.48
C ARG A 218 -70.75 11.53 14.35
N LYS A 219 -70.53 12.48 15.27
CA LYS A 219 -70.90 12.46 16.70
C LYS A 219 -70.15 11.38 17.50
N SER A 220 -69.23 11.86 18.35
CA SER A 220 -68.60 11.23 19.52
C SER A 220 -69.62 10.62 20.50
N PRO A 221 -69.22 9.83 21.52
CA PRO A 221 -68.79 10.42 22.80
C PRO A 221 -67.72 9.53 23.55
N PRO A 222 -67.48 9.62 24.89
CA PRO A 222 -66.17 10.00 25.42
C PRO A 222 -65.64 9.06 26.54
N THR A 223 -64.68 9.57 27.33
CA THR A 223 -64.20 9.16 28.68
C THR A 223 -63.13 8.05 28.75
N ARG A 224 -61.90 8.41 29.15
CA ARG A 224 -61.34 8.57 30.52
C ARG A 224 -61.04 7.23 31.19
N ASN A 225 -59.75 6.86 31.21
CA ASN A 225 -58.96 6.67 32.42
C ASN A 225 -57.48 6.82 32.07
#